data_AF-A0AAD4USV1-F1
#
_entry.id   AF-A0AAD4USV1-F1
#
_cell.length_a   1.000
_cell.length_b   1.000
_cell.length_c   1.000
_cell.angle_alpha   90.00
_cell.angle_beta   90.00
_cell.angle_gamma   90.00
#
_symmetry.space_group_name_H-M   'P 1'
#
loop_
_entity.id
_entity.type
_entity.pdbx_description
1 polymer ?
#
loop_
_entity_poly.entity_id
_entity_poly.type
_entity_poly.pdbx_seq_one_letter_code
_entity_poly.pdbx_strand_id
1 'polypeptide(L)'
;MLSPRAEEEQAGPVHSHKLKHTRGEKNRKAEKDFELVPFDPVKSERKVRTGWRLSPKEKVEFATFLKNNKDVFAWSLSDMYGIDTRIISHRLYVNPANKPVTQKRRNFALERVAIIETNSS
;
A
#
# COMPACT_ATOMS: atom_id res chain seq x y z
N MET A 1 -27.42 -32.63 -60.59
CA MET A 1 -26.22 -31.91 -60.12
C MET A 1 -26.66 -30.87 -59.09
N LEU A 2 -26.17 -31.05 -57.86
CA LEU A 2 -25.96 -30.11 -56.73
C LEU A 2 -26.83 -28.84 -56.60
N SER A 3 -27.70 -28.85 -55.59
CA SER A 3 -28.00 -27.69 -54.71
C SER A 3 -27.18 -27.86 -53.40
N PRO A 4 -27.13 -26.88 -52.47
CA PRO A 4 -26.95 -25.42 -52.55
C PRO A 4 -25.76 -24.94 -51.67
N ARG A 5 -25.33 -23.68 -51.78
CA ARG A 5 -24.31 -23.05 -50.91
C ARG A 5 -24.86 -21.80 -50.20
N ALA A 6 -24.55 -21.74 -48.91
CA ALA A 6 -24.52 -20.59 -47.99
C ALA A 6 -25.87 -20.06 -47.47
N GLU A 7 -26.07 -19.79 -46.17
CA GLU A 7 -25.39 -20.18 -44.93
C GLU A 7 -26.47 -20.20 -43.84
N GLU A 8 -26.29 -21.10 -42.89
CA GLU A 8 -27.16 -21.39 -41.78
C GLU A 8 -26.75 -20.53 -40.58
N GLU A 9 -27.61 -19.58 -40.19
CA GLU A 9 -27.50 -18.83 -38.94
C GLU A 9 -27.87 -19.76 -37.77
N GLN A 10 -26.89 -20.54 -37.31
CA GLN A 10 -26.98 -21.24 -36.02
C GLN A 10 -26.06 -20.56 -35.00
N ALA A 11 -26.67 -19.95 -33.99
CA ALA A 11 -26.02 -19.44 -32.79
C ALA A 11 -25.39 -20.60 -32.00
N GLY A 12 -24.13 -20.90 -32.28
CA GLY A 12 -23.33 -21.86 -31.50
C GLY A 12 -22.97 -21.30 -30.11
N PRO A 13 -22.75 -22.16 -29.10
CA PRO A 13 -22.45 -21.72 -27.75
C PRO A 13 -21.09 -21.02 -27.74
N VAL A 14 -21.06 -19.78 -27.25
CA VAL A 14 -19.82 -19.05 -26.95
C VAL A 14 -19.00 -19.92 -26.00
N HIS A 15 -18.02 -20.64 -26.55
CA HIS A 15 -16.98 -21.28 -25.78
C HIS A 15 -16.23 -20.16 -25.08
N SER A 16 -16.58 -19.92 -23.82
CA SER A 16 -15.78 -19.15 -22.89
C SER A 16 -14.39 -19.81 -22.84
N HIS A 17 -13.49 -19.32 -23.67
CA HIS A 17 -12.08 -19.59 -23.53
C HIS A 17 -11.69 -18.96 -22.20
N LYS A 18 -11.77 -19.76 -21.14
CA LYS A 18 -11.17 -19.42 -19.86
C LYS A 18 -9.70 -19.17 -20.15
N LEU A 19 -9.32 -17.89 -20.15
CA LEU A 19 -7.94 -17.47 -19.98
C LEU A 19 -7.50 -18.06 -18.64
N LYS A 20 -6.85 -19.21 -18.73
CA LYS A 20 -6.12 -19.82 -17.64
C LYS A 20 -5.00 -18.83 -17.35
N HIS A 21 -5.21 -17.98 -16.35
CA HIS A 21 -4.10 -17.32 -15.67
C HIS A 21 -3.36 -18.39 -14.86
N THR A 22 -2.68 -19.30 -15.55
CA THR A 22 -1.54 -20.00 -14.95
C THR A 22 -0.35 -19.06 -15.07
N ARG A 23 -0.41 -17.91 -14.38
CA ARG A 23 0.82 -17.24 -13.99
C ARG A 23 1.28 -18.04 -12.78
N GLY A 24 2.26 -18.90 -12.99
CA GLY A 24 3.00 -19.52 -11.91
C GLY A 24 3.54 -18.42 -11.00
N GLU A 25 2.79 -18.07 -9.97
CA GLU A 25 3.33 -17.40 -8.81
C GLU A 25 4.10 -18.47 -8.06
N LYS A 26 5.36 -18.61 -8.50
CA LYS A 26 6.41 -19.25 -7.72
C LYS A 26 6.22 -18.79 -6.28
N ASN A 27 5.89 -19.74 -5.43
CA ASN A 27 5.80 -19.60 -3.99
C ASN A 27 7.16 -19.05 -3.50
N ARG A 28 7.30 -17.72 -3.45
CA ARG A 28 8.49 -17.07 -2.88
C ARG A 28 8.38 -17.25 -1.38
N LYS A 29 8.71 -18.44 -0.88
CA LYS A 29 9.02 -18.64 0.53
C LYS A 29 10.32 -17.91 0.83
N ALA A 30 10.23 -16.60 0.99
CA ALA A 30 11.25 -15.74 1.57
C ALA A 30 10.69 -15.13 2.85
N GLU A 31 10.21 -15.98 3.77
CA GLU A 31 9.51 -15.53 4.97
C GLU A 31 10.33 -15.69 6.26
N LYS A 32 11.63 -15.99 6.18
CA LYS A 32 12.44 -16.26 7.38
C LYS A 32 13.88 -15.75 7.35
N ASP A 33 14.13 -14.56 6.81
CA ASP A 33 15.48 -13.94 6.86
C ASP A 33 15.58 -12.76 7.84
N PHE A 34 14.63 -12.60 8.76
CA PHE A 34 14.60 -11.48 9.70
C PHE A 34 14.03 -11.90 11.06
N GLU A 35 14.45 -11.18 12.09
CA GLU A 35 13.91 -11.23 13.45
C GLU A 35 13.23 -9.91 13.79
N LEU A 36 12.22 -9.96 14.66
CA LEU A 36 11.57 -8.76 15.18
C LEU A 36 12.25 -8.33 16.48
N VAL A 37 12.84 -7.14 16.46
CA VAL A 37 13.53 -6.56 17.63
C VAL A 37 12.68 -5.41 18.18
N PRO A 38 12.50 -5.31 19.51
CA PRO A 38 11.85 -4.15 20.13
C PRO A 38 12.61 -2.86 19.77
N PHE A 39 11.89 -1.90 19.20
CA PHE A 39 12.46 -0.61 18.80
C PHE A 39 12.48 0.38 19.97
N ASP A 40 11.36 0.45 20.69
CA ASP A 40 11.17 1.38 21.81
C ASP A 40 10.95 0.60 23.12
N PRO A 41 11.78 0.83 24.16
CA PRO A 41 11.58 0.20 25.47
C PRO A 41 10.32 0.70 26.20
N VAL A 42 9.81 1.88 25.85
CA VAL A 42 8.58 2.46 26.43
C VAL A 42 7.33 1.96 25.71
N LYS A 43 7.42 1.79 24.38
CA LYS A 43 6.32 1.30 23.52
C LYS A 43 6.68 -0.03 22.88
N SER A 44 6.49 -1.12 23.61
CA SER A 44 6.89 -2.50 23.23
C SER A 44 6.20 -3.03 21.95
N GLU A 45 5.12 -2.38 21.52
CA GLU A 45 4.41 -2.66 20.28
C GLU A 45 5.21 -2.25 19.03
N ARG A 46 6.10 -1.24 19.15
CA ARG A 46 6.95 -0.78 18.05
C ARG A 46 8.12 -1.74 17.89
N LYS A 47 8.09 -2.54 16.82
CA LYS A 47 9.12 -3.54 16.50
C LYS A 47 9.67 -3.30 15.10
N VAL A 48 10.97 -3.54 14.93
CA VAL A 48 11.67 -3.45 13.65
C VAL A 48 12.13 -4.81 13.18
N ARG A 49 12.04 -5.04 11.87
CA ARG A 49 12.58 -6.24 11.22
C ARG A 49 14.07 -6.06 11.01
N THR A 50 14.86 -6.89 11.68
CA THR A 50 16.31 -6.89 11.62
C THR A 50 16.78 -8.17 10.92
N GLY A 51 17.78 -8.09 10.05
CA GLY A 51 18.26 -9.26 9.32
C GLY A 51 18.80 -10.34 10.28
N TRP A 52 18.40 -11.60 10.08
CA TRP A 52 18.79 -12.68 11.01
C TRP A 52 20.30 -12.95 11.00
N ARG A 53 20.96 -12.70 9.86
CA ARG A 53 22.39 -12.96 9.60
C ARG A 53 23.32 -11.96 10.26
N LEU A 54 22.80 -10.89 10.87
CA LEU A 54 23.62 -9.92 11.58
C LEU A 54 24.25 -10.59 12.81
N SER A 55 25.53 -10.33 13.02
CA SER A 55 26.21 -10.73 14.25
C SER A 55 25.59 -10.04 15.47
N PRO A 56 25.78 -10.57 16.70
CA PRO A 56 25.26 -9.93 17.90
C PRO A 56 25.69 -8.48 18.05
N LYS A 57 26.94 -8.16 17.66
CA LYS A 57 27.47 -6.79 17.69
C LYS A 57 26.74 -5.88 16.69
N GLU A 58 26.59 -6.31 15.45
CA GLU A 58 25.88 -5.55 14.41
C GLU A 58 24.41 -5.32 14.77
N LYS A 59 23.75 -6.29 15.41
CA LYS A 59 22.38 -6.14 15.90
C LYS A 59 22.27 -5.02 16.93
N VAL A 60 23.22 -4.94 17.86
CA VAL A 60 23.26 -3.88 18.88
C VAL A 60 23.53 -2.51 18.24
N GLU A 61 24.50 -2.44 17.33
CA GLU A 61 24.82 -1.20 16.61
C GLU A 61 23.63 -0.71 15.77
N PHE A 62 22.99 -1.62 15.03
CA PHE A 62 21.81 -1.31 14.22
C PHE A 62 20.62 -0.87 15.09
N ALA A 63 20.34 -1.59 16.18
CA ALA A 63 19.27 -1.20 17.10
C ALA A 63 19.54 0.17 17.75
N THR A 64 20.79 0.47 18.08
CA THR A 64 21.19 1.78 18.63
C THR A 64 21.02 2.89 17.60
N PHE A 65 21.47 2.66 16.37
CA PHE A 65 21.30 3.58 15.25
C PHE A 65 19.82 3.91 15.03
N LEU A 66 18.98 2.88 14.99
CA LEU A 66 17.53 3.01 14.83
C LEU A 66 16.88 3.82 15.96
N LYS A 67 17.26 3.56 17.22
CA LYS A 67 16.77 4.31 18.39
C LYS A 67 17.18 5.79 18.35
N ASN A 68 18.39 6.08 17.90
CA ASN A 68 18.89 7.46 17.79
C ASN A 68 18.17 8.27 16.70
N ASN A 69 17.51 7.60 15.74
CA ASN A 69 16.76 8.21 14.64
C ASN A 69 15.25 7.92 14.74
N LYS A 70 14.73 7.81 15.96
CA LYS A 70 13.33 7.41 16.20
C LYS A 70 12.28 8.36 15.65
N ASP A 71 12.64 9.61 15.48
CA ASP A 71 11.83 10.72 14.96
C ASP A 71 11.70 10.72 13.44
N VAL A 72 12.57 9.99 12.73
CA VAL A 72 12.52 9.86 11.26
C VAL A 72 11.42 8.89 10.82
N PHE A 73 10.95 8.02 11.71
CA PHE A 73 9.92 7.02 11.41
C PHE A 73 8.54 7.48 11.89
N ALA A 74 7.53 7.32 11.03
CA ALA A 74 6.13 7.47 11.41
C ALA A 74 5.50 6.11 11.71
N TRP A 75 5.11 5.86 12.95
CA TRP A 75 4.45 4.62 13.35
C TRP A 75 2.92 4.71 13.24
N SER A 76 2.38 5.92 13.32
CA SER A 76 1.01 6.26 12.95
C SER A 76 0.98 7.57 12.16
N LEU A 77 -0.18 7.92 11.60
CA LEU A 77 -0.36 9.19 10.92
C LEU A 77 -0.07 10.39 11.85
N SER A 78 -0.32 10.24 13.15
CA SER A 78 -0.04 11.26 14.16
C SER A 78 1.45 11.51 14.38
N ASP A 79 2.33 10.56 14.06
CA ASP A 79 3.78 10.74 14.15
C ASP A 79 4.34 11.53 12.94
N MET A 80 3.58 11.68 11.85
CA MET A 80 3.98 12.49 10.71
C MET A 80 3.74 13.97 10.99
N TYR A 81 4.76 14.64 11.54
CA TYR A 81 4.82 16.10 11.46
C TYR A 81 5.01 16.46 9.99
N GLY A 82 3.95 16.91 9.32
CA GLY A 82 4.00 17.31 7.91
C GLY A 82 5.14 18.30 7.61
N ILE A 83 5.41 18.53 6.33
CA ILE A 83 6.44 19.50 5.94
C ILE A 83 6.01 20.88 6.42
N ASP A 84 6.87 21.55 7.19
CA ASP A 84 6.64 22.93 7.61
C ASP A 84 6.46 23.81 6.38
N THR A 85 5.31 24.48 6.28
CA THR A 85 4.95 25.32 5.14
C THR A 85 5.86 26.54 4.99
N ARG A 86 6.64 26.88 6.03
CA ARG A 86 7.71 27.88 5.98
C ARG A 86 8.97 27.41 5.24
N ILE A 87 9.20 26.09 5.17
CA ILE A 87 10.38 25.50 4.53
C ILE A 87 10.16 25.38 3.03
N ILE A 88 9.08 24.69 2.62
CA ILE A 88 8.68 24.57 1.21
C ILE A 88 7.16 24.65 1.16
N SER A 89 6.64 25.66 0.46
CA SER A 89 5.24 25.73 0.08
C SER A 89 5.12 25.97 -1.41
N HIS A 90 4.15 25.30 -2.04
CA HIS A 90 3.72 25.64 -3.39
C HIS A 90 2.40 26.40 -3.28
N ARG A 91 2.37 27.62 -3.82
CA ARG A 91 1.16 28.42 -3.87
C ARG A 91 0.44 28.14 -5.18
N LEU A 92 -0.76 27.58 -5.09
CA LEU A 92 -1.64 27.47 -6.24
C LEU A 92 -2.13 28.87 -6.65
N TYR A 93 -1.88 29.26 -7.90
CA TYR A 93 -2.38 30.53 -8.43
C TYR A 93 -3.86 30.40 -8.79
N VAL A 94 -4.74 30.62 -7.80
CA VAL A 94 -6.19 30.61 -7.98
C VAL A 94 -6.68 32.06 -8.08
N ASN A 95 -7.57 32.34 -9.04
CA ASN A 95 -8.24 33.63 -9.12
C ASN A 95 -9.14 33.82 -7.88
N PRO A 96 -8.91 34.83 -7.02
CA PRO A 96 -9.69 35.06 -5.80
C PRO A 96 -11.14 35.47 -6.09
N ALA A 97 -11.47 35.91 -7.31
CA ALA A 97 -12.84 36.19 -7.70
C ALA A 97 -13.68 34.93 -7.95
N ASN A 98 -13.05 33.75 -8.08
CA ASN A 98 -13.77 32.50 -8.25
C ASN A 98 -14.44 32.08 -6.94
N LYS A 99 -15.73 31.71 -7.03
CA LYS A 99 -16.47 31.21 -5.87
C LYS A 99 -15.97 29.81 -5.48
N PRO A 100 -15.72 29.53 -4.18
CA PRO A 100 -15.42 28.18 -3.72
C PRO A 100 -16.56 27.22 -4.08
N VAL A 101 -16.21 26.03 -4.56
CA VAL A 101 -17.17 24.97 -4.88
C VAL A 101 -17.02 23.86 -3.85
N THR A 102 -18.11 23.54 -3.14
CA THR A 102 -18.13 22.40 -2.22
C THR A 102 -18.46 21.13 -3.01
N GLN A 103 -17.52 20.20 -3.07
CA GLN A 103 -17.76 18.90 -3.70
C GLN A 103 -18.33 17.92 -2.67
N LYS A 104 -19.47 17.28 -2.97
CA LYS A 104 -20.08 16.27 -2.11
C LYS A 104 -19.10 15.10 -1.91
N ARG A 105 -18.88 14.71 -0.64
CA ARG A 105 -18.09 13.51 -0.32
C ARG A 105 -18.68 12.29 -1.04
N ARG A 106 -17.83 11.51 -1.68
CA ARG A 106 -18.24 10.22 -2.27
C ARG A 106 -18.50 9.22 -1.13
N ASN A 107 -19.62 8.51 -1.21
CA ASN A 107 -19.87 7.36 -0.35
C ASN A 107 -18.94 6.23 -0.79
N PHE A 108 -18.12 5.73 0.13
CA PHE A 108 -17.32 4.54 -0.09
C PHE A 108 -18.05 3.33 0.51
N ALA A 109 -17.80 2.14 -0.02
CA ALA A 109 -18.27 0.90 0.60
C ALA A 109 -17.73 0.80 2.04
N LEU A 110 -18.50 0.19 2.95
CA LEU A 110 -18.15 0.09 4.37
C LEU A 110 -16.75 -0.49 4.61
N GLU A 111 -16.34 -1.49 3.81
CA GLU A 111 -14.99 -2.07 3.83
C GLU A 111 -13.90 -1.00 3.62
N ARG A 112 -14.09 -0.09 2.66
CA ARG A 112 -13.12 0.98 2.36
C ARG A 112 -13.13 2.07 3.43
N VAL A 113 -14.30 2.38 3.99
CA VAL A 113 -14.42 3.31 5.12
C VAL A 113 -13.66 2.76 6.32
N ALA A 114 -13.85 1.49 6.65
CA ALA A 114 -13.14 0.82 7.75
C ALA A 114 -11.61 0.89 7.55
N ILE A 115 -11.09 0.68 6.34
CA ILE A 115 -9.65 0.81 6.06
C ILE A 115 -9.15 2.24 6.28
N ILE A 116 -9.92 3.25 5.84
CA ILE A 116 -9.57 4.67 5.99
C ILE A 116 -9.54 5.07 7.48
N GLU A 117 -10.52 4.60 8.25
CA GLU A 117 -10.64 4.89 9.69
C GLU A 117 -9.57 4.17 10.51
N THR A 118 -9.29 2.90 10.20
CA THR A 118 -8.26 2.11 10.90
C THR A 118 -6.86 2.71 10.75
N ASN A 119 -6.55 3.34 9.62
CA ASN A 119 -5.24 3.98 9.40
C ASN A 119 -5.11 5.35 10.08
N SER A 120 -6.19 5.88 10.68
CA SER A 120 -6.26 7.24 11.23
C SER A 120 -6.24 7.32 12.76
N SER A 121 -5.98 6.22 13.49
CA SER A 121 -5.87 6.18 14.96
C SER A 121 -4.44 6.01 15.45
#